data_AF-A0AAV5V6H4-F1
#
_entry.id   AF-A0AAV5V6H4-F1
#
_cell.length_a   1.000
_cell.length_b   1.000
_cell.length_c   1.000
_cell.angle_alpha   90.00
_cell.angle_beta   90.00
_cell.angle_gamma   90.00
#
_symmetry.space_group_name_H-M   'P 1'
#
loop_
_entity.id
_entity.type
_entity.pdbx_description
1 polymer ?
#
loop_
_entity_poly.entity_id
_entity_poly.type
_entity_poly.pdbx_seq_one_letter_code
_entity_poly.pdbx_strand_id
1 'polypeptide(L)'
;VDNIVNGIDLALEIPTIRGGPLVNDIVAKARGVMQCRLRDSYGRVNGCMDSHHFYRHLKYHVVSAHDSTVDAYLTVLGAKLNVYKGNPMYTATLLTEFFIDRRKGGIDQVFRVRYHDDENAGFRVIAPFVDGCDEDFCPIEVLQKIADKFAPPGGIEQLCLQRIPL
;
A
#
# COMPACT_ATOMS: atom_id res chain seq x y z
N VAL A 1 3.42 -4.29 -26.21
CA VAL A 1 2.15 -3.56 -26.41
C VAL A 1 2.48 -2.10 -26.22
N ASP A 2 2.14 -1.25 -27.18
CA ASP A 2 2.30 0.19 -27.02
C ASP A 2 1.18 0.70 -26.10
N ASN A 3 1.55 1.32 -24.98
CA ASN A 3 0.62 1.85 -23.98
C ASN A 3 0.55 3.39 -24.04
N ILE A 4 1.23 4.02 -25.00
CA ILE A 4 1.28 5.46 -25.13
C ILE A 4 0.08 5.95 -25.95
N VAL A 5 -0.75 6.82 -25.36
CA VAL A 5 -1.84 7.52 -26.05
C VAL A 5 -1.65 9.01 -25.85
N ASN A 6 -1.46 9.76 -26.95
CA ASN A 6 -1.19 11.21 -26.92
C ASN A 6 -0.04 11.61 -25.99
N GLY A 7 1.03 10.82 -25.97
CA GLY A 7 2.20 11.05 -25.10
C GLY A 7 2.00 10.64 -23.63
N ILE A 8 0.85 10.09 -23.26
CA ILE A 8 0.56 9.60 -21.91
C ILE A 8 0.77 8.08 -21.88
N ASP A 9 1.63 7.60 -20.97
CA ASP A 9 1.76 6.17 -20.71
C ASP A 9 0.62 5.67 -19.83
N LEU A 10 -0.37 5.03 -20.45
CA LEU A 10 -1.55 4.51 -19.75
C LEU A 10 -1.22 3.35 -18.80
N ALA A 11 -0.08 2.66 -18.99
CA ALA A 11 0.37 1.64 -18.06
C ALA A 11 0.85 2.23 -16.72
N LEU A 12 1.23 3.52 -16.71
CA LEU A 12 1.58 4.26 -15.51
C LEU A 12 0.40 5.11 -15.00
N GLU A 13 -0.29 5.81 -15.90
CA GLU A 13 -1.35 6.77 -15.57
C GLU A 13 -2.55 6.08 -14.91
N ILE A 14 -3.03 4.97 -15.47
CA ILE A 14 -4.24 4.29 -14.96
C ILE A 14 -4.04 3.78 -13.53
N PRO A 15 -2.95 3.06 -13.18
CA PRO A 15 -2.71 2.69 -11.78
C PRO A 15 -2.51 3.91 -10.87
N THR A 16 -1.85 4.97 -11.36
CA THR A 16 -1.63 6.21 -10.61
C THR A 16 -2.95 6.85 -10.18
N ILE A 17 -3.92 7.00 -11.09
CA ILE A 17 -5.20 7.66 -10.76
C ILE A 17 -6.17 6.75 -10.00
N ARG A 18 -6.15 5.43 -10.23
CA ARG A 18 -7.15 4.50 -9.67
C ARG A 18 -6.75 3.89 -8.33
N GLY A 19 -5.47 3.59 -8.13
CA GLY A 19 -4.98 2.89 -6.94
C GLY A 19 -3.90 3.65 -6.17
N GLY A 20 -3.16 4.53 -6.85
CA GLY A 20 -2.08 5.34 -6.27
C GLY A 20 -2.49 6.03 -4.96
N PRO A 21 -3.53 6.88 -4.94
CA PRO A 21 -3.99 7.57 -3.74
C PRO A 21 -4.23 6.65 -2.55
N LEU A 22 -4.83 5.47 -2.77
CA LEU A 22 -5.12 4.51 -1.72
C LEU A 22 -3.83 3.90 -1.16
N VAL A 23 -2.89 3.49 -2.02
CA VAL A 23 -1.61 2.92 -1.60
C VAL A 23 -0.76 3.97 -0.88
N ASN A 24 -0.70 5.21 -1.39
CA ASN A 24 0.01 6.31 -0.74
C ASN A 24 -0.55 6.61 0.65
N ASP A 25 -1.87 6.68 0.79
CA ASP A 25 -2.53 6.93 2.07
C ASP A 25 -2.27 5.81 3.09
N ILE A 26 -2.33 4.54 2.68
CA ILE A 26 -1.97 3.40 3.52
C ILE A 26 -0.51 3.48 3.97
N VAL A 27 0.42 3.76 3.06
CA VAL A 27 1.85 3.87 3.39
C VAL A 27 2.11 5.06 4.33
N ALA A 28 1.50 6.21 4.07
CA ALA A 28 1.62 7.38 4.93
C ALA A 28 1.13 7.09 6.36
N LYS A 29 -0.04 6.45 6.50
CA LYS A 29 -0.58 6.01 7.79
C LYS A 29 0.33 5.01 8.48
N ALA A 30 0.83 4.00 7.75
CA ALA A 30 1.73 3.00 8.29
C ALA A 30 3.01 3.62 8.84
N ARG A 31 3.65 4.52 8.08
CA ARG A 31 4.88 5.21 8.50
C ARG A 31 4.63 6.13 9.68
N GLY A 32 3.51 6.87 9.69
CA GLY A 32 3.12 7.69 10.84
C GLY A 32 2.97 6.86 12.11
N VAL A 33 2.30 5.70 12.02
CA VAL A 33 2.16 4.76 13.14
C VAL A 33 3.52 4.18 13.57
N MET A 34 4.35 3.74 12.63
CA MET A 34 5.67 3.17 12.93
C MET A 34 6.60 4.19 13.57
N GLN A 35 6.61 5.43 13.08
CA GLN A 35 7.36 6.55 13.67
C GLN A 35 6.98 6.80 15.14
N CYS A 36 5.72 6.59 15.49
CA CYS A 36 5.24 6.65 16.88
C CYS A 36 5.54 5.41 17.72
N ARG A 37 5.96 4.30 17.12
CA ARG A 37 6.26 3.02 17.81
C ARG A 37 7.74 2.67 17.81
N LEU A 38 8.54 3.28 16.96
CA LEU A 38 9.99 3.12 16.94
C LEU A 38 10.58 3.65 18.25
N ARG A 39 11.48 2.84 18.80
CA ARG A 39 12.22 3.15 20.02
C ARG A 39 13.69 2.96 19.73
N ASP A 40 14.51 3.91 20.17
CA ASP A 40 15.96 3.78 20.11
C ASP A 40 16.49 2.70 21.07
N SER A 41 17.81 2.49 21.08
CA SER A 41 18.51 1.56 21.97
C SER A 41 18.29 1.84 23.46
N TYR A 42 17.85 3.05 23.82
CA TYR A 42 17.56 3.47 25.19
C TYR A 42 16.06 3.43 25.51
N GLY A 43 15.23 2.91 24.59
CA GLY A 43 13.78 2.80 24.75
C GLY A 43 13.00 4.09 24.49
N ARG A 44 13.65 5.16 24.00
CA ARG A 44 13.02 6.47 23.77
C ARG A 44 12.33 6.53 22.42
N VAL A 45 11.16 7.18 22.38
CA VAL A 45 10.43 7.46 21.14
C VAL A 45 10.91 8.80 20.61
N ASN A 46 11.72 8.78 19.55
CA ASN A 46 12.34 10.00 19.02
C ASN A 46 11.53 10.65 17.88
N GLY A 47 10.50 9.96 17.36
CA GLY A 47 9.84 10.37 16.11
C GLY A 47 8.46 11.03 16.25
N CYS A 48 7.82 10.99 17.41
CA CYS A 48 6.38 11.26 17.48
C CYS A 48 6.03 12.37 18.46
N MET A 49 5.72 13.55 17.91
CA MET A 49 5.26 14.74 18.61
C MET A 49 3.75 14.70 18.92
N ASP A 50 3.25 15.63 19.73
CA ASP A 50 1.83 15.71 20.10
C ASP A 50 0.90 15.97 18.91
N SER A 51 1.40 16.65 17.87
CA SER A 51 0.72 16.80 16.57
C SER A 51 0.40 15.47 15.87
N HIS A 52 1.02 14.35 16.28
CA HIS A 52 0.78 13.01 15.73
C HIS A 52 -0.27 12.23 16.54
N HIS A 53 -1.15 12.91 17.28
CA HIS A 53 -2.19 12.28 18.09
C HIS A 53 -2.99 11.21 17.32
N PHE A 54 -3.30 11.44 16.05
CA PHE A 54 -3.97 10.47 15.19
C PHE A 54 -3.17 9.16 15.09
N TYR A 55 -1.89 9.22 14.69
CA TYR A 55 -1.06 8.03 14.50
C TYR A 55 -0.74 7.29 15.81
N ARG A 56 -0.63 8.01 16.94
CA ARG A 56 -0.45 7.40 18.26
C ARG A 56 -1.59 6.46 18.63
N HIS A 57 -2.81 6.78 18.21
CA HIS A 57 -4.02 6.05 18.59
C HIS A 57 -4.62 5.21 17.46
N LEU A 58 -4.08 5.31 16.23
CA LEU A 58 -4.53 4.51 15.11
C LEU A 58 -4.16 3.03 15.31
N LYS A 59 -5.18 2.19 15.50
CA LYS A 59 -5.04 0.73 15.65
C LYS A 59 -5.23 -0.02 14.34
N TYR A 60 -6.23 0.37 13.57
CA TYR A 60 -6.53 -0.18 12.25
C TYR A 60 -7.17 0.90 11.38
N HIS A 61 -7.01 0.77 10.07
CA HIS A 61 -7.69 1.59 9.07
C HIS A 61 -8.43 0.64 8.13
N VAL A 62 -9.73 0.88 7.93
CA VAL A 62 -10.59 0.03 7.10
C VAL A 62 -11.21 0.90 6.01
N VAL A 63 -11.20 0.36 4.80
CA VAL A 63 -11.85 0.94 3.63
C VAL A 63 -12.87 -0.09 3.14
N SER A 64 -14.16 0.22 3.30
CA SER A 64 -15.25 -0.55 2.70
C SER A 64 -15.53 0.02 1.31
N ALA A 65 -15.36 -0.80 0.28
CA ALA A 65 -15.40 -0.34 -1.11
C ALA A 65 -15.87 -1.46 -2.06
N HIS A 66 -15.46 -1.36 -3.32
CA HIS A 66 -15.90 -2.25 -4.39
C HIS A 66 -14.77 -3.17 -4.88
N ASP A 67 -15.14 -4.15 -5.70
CA ASP A 67 -14.23 -5.01 -6.47
C ASP A 67 -13.11 -4.22 -7.16
N SER A 68 -13.48 -3.11 -7.82
CA SER A 68 -12.55 -2.22 -8.51
C SER A 68 -11.49 -1.61 -7.59
N THR A 69 -11.78 -1.44 -6.30
CA THR A 69 -10.82 -0.94 -5.31
C THR A 69 -9.80 -2.02 -4.95
N VAL A 70 -10.26 -3.26 -4.79
CA VAL A 70 -9.40 -4.44 -4.55
C VAL A 70 -8.48 -4.66 -5.76
N ASP A 71 -9.05 -4.61 -6.98
CA ASP A 71 -8.30 -4.73 -8.22
C ASP A 71 -7.27 -3.61 -8.38
N ALA A 72 -7.66 -2.36 -8.11
CA ALA A 72 -6.75 -1.21 -8.22
C ALA A 72 -5.59 -1.31 -7.22
N TYR A 73 -5.85 -1.69 -5.98
CA TYR A 73 -4.81 -1.88 -4.97
C TYR A 73 -3.82 -2.97 -5.38
N LEU A 74 -4.33 -4.15 -5.79
CA LEU A 74 -3.49 -5.25 -6.25
C LEU A 74 -2.74 -4.95 -7.56
N THR A 75 -3.31 -4.11 -8.42
CA THR A 75 -2.66 -3.66 -9.66
C THR A 75 -1.46 -2.77 -9.34
N VAL A 76 -1.62 -1.81 -8.42
CA VAL A 76 -0.51 -0.96 -7.97
C VAL A 76 0.60 -1.78 -7.31
N LEU A 77 0.25 -2.83 -6.56
CA LEU A 77 1.22 -3.76 -5.98
C LEU A 77 1.88 -4.71 -7.00
N GLY A 78 1.43 -4.77 -8.25
CA GLY A 78 1.88 -5.75 -9.25
C GLY A 78 1.36 -7.19 -9.01
N ALA A 79 0.56 -7.39 -7.96
CA ALA A 79 0.18 -8.72 -7.49
C ALA A 79 -1.10 -9.27 -8.14
N LYS A 80 -1.94 -8.44 -8.77
CA LYS A 80 -3.30 -8.79 -9.20
C LYS A 80 -3.38 -10.17 -9.85
N LEU A 81 -2.68 -10.39 -10.96
CA LEU A 81 -2.82 -11.60 -11.77
C LEU A 81 -2.32 -12.88 -11.07
N ASN A 82 -1.47 -12.73 -10.06
CA ASN A 82 -0.96 -13.84 -9.24
C ASN A 82 -1.91 -14.17 -8.07
N VAL A 83 -2.74 -13.21 -7.64
CA VAL A 83 -3.69 -13.44 -6.53
C VAL A 83 -4.96 -14.12 -7.01
N TYR A 84 -5.59 -13.62 -8.08
CA TYR A 84 -6.79 -14.23 -8.70
C TYR A 84 -6.98 -13.78 -10.16
N LYS A 85 -7.75 -14.57 -10.92
CA LYS A 85 -8.22 -14.23 -12.27
C LYS A 85 -9.68 -13.79 -12.24
N GLY A 86 -10.07 -12.85 -13.09
CA GLY A 86 -11.42 -12.26 -13.06
C GLY A 86 -11.61 -11.28 -11.91
N ASN A 87 -12.80 -11.26 -11.32
CA ASN A 87 -13.18 -10.34 -10.26
C ASN A 87 -13.01 -10.99 -8.87
N PRO A 88 -12.76 -10.21 -7.81
CA PRO A 88 -12.79 -10.71 -6.45
C PRO A 88 -14.19 -11.22 -6.09
N MET A 89 -14.26 -12.22 -5.21
CA MET A 89 -15.53 -12.74 -4.70
C MET A 89 -16.19 -11.75 -3.74
N TYR A 90 -17.47 -11.96 -3.43
CA TYR A 90 -18.15 -11.19 -2.39
C TYR A 90 -17.38 -11.30 -1.06
N THR A 91 -17.26 -10.18 -0.35
CA THR A 91 -16.52 -10.04 0.92
C THR A 91 -15.01 -10.24 0.85
N ALA A 92 -14.44 -10.37 -0.36
CA ALA A 92 -13.00 -10.43 -0.55
C ALA A 92 -12.30 -9.26 0.16
N THR A 93 -11.27 -9.60 0.94
CA THR A 93 -10.61 -8.65 1.84
C THR A 93 -9.10 -8.71 1.67
N LEU A 94 -8.48 -7.54 1.55
CA LEU A 94 -7.04 -7.36 1.65
C LEU A 94 -6.67 -6.87 3.04
N LEU A 95 -5.68 -7.50 3.64
CA LEU A 95 -5.11 -7.09 4.91
C LEU A 95 -3.61 -6.81 4.74
N THR A 96 -3.23 -5.54 4.80
CA THR A 96 -1.83 -5.11 4.83
C THR A 96 -1.41 -4.85 6.27
N GLU A 97 -0.55 -5.73 6.77
CA GLU A 97 -0.06 -5.72 8.15
C GLU A 97 1.34 -5.13 8.19
N PHE A 98 1.62 -4.35 9.24
CA PHE A 98 2.87 -3.61 9.41
C PHE A 98 3.54 -3.97 10.73
N PHE A 99 4.84 -4.25 10.68
CA PHE A 99 5.61 -4.75 11.82
C PHE A 99 6.92 -4.00 11.97
N ILE A 100 7.39 -3.91 13.22
CA ILE A 100 8.79 -3.56 13.52
C ILE A 100 9.44 -4.88 13.96
N ASP A 101 10.40 -5.37 13.19
CA ASP A 101 11.15 -6.57 13.53
C ASP A 101 12.10 -6.28 14.68
N ARG A 102 11.73 -6.76 15.87
CA ARG A 102 12.51 -6.59 17.10
C ARG A 102 13.46 -7.75 17.36
N ARG A 103 13.55 -8.75 16.46
CA ARG A 103 14.48 -9.88 16.62
C ARG A 103 15.90 -9.32 16.72
N LYS A 104 16.67 -9.84 17.69
CA LYS A 104 18.05 -9.39 17.97
C LYS A 104 18.21 -7.88 18.20
N GLY A 105 17.15 -7.20 18.67
CA GLY A 105 17.17 -5.74 18.89
C GLY A 105 16.97 -4.90 17.63
N GLY A 106 16.52 -5.52 16.53
CA GLY A 106 16.25 -4.82 15.27
C GLY A 106 15.19 -3.72 15.39
N ILE A 107 15.22 -2.85 14.38
CA ILE A 107 14.23 -1.79 14.15
C ILE A 107 13.68 -1.82 12.72
N ASP A 108 13.93 -2.92 12.01
CA ASP A 108 13.58 -3.07 10.61
C ASP A 108 12.06 -3.02 10.48
N GLN A 109 11.58 -2.22 9.54
CA GLN A 109 10.15 -2.07 9.30
C GLN A 109 9.78 -2.96 8.13
N VAL A 110 8.86 -3.90 8.38
CA VAL A 110 8.42 -4.85 7.38
C VAL A 110 6.90 -4.84 7.28
N PHE A 111 6.39 -5.27 6.14
CA PHE A 111 4.97 -5.44 5.91
C PHE A 111 4.67 -6.85 5.38
N ARG A 112 3.43 -7.27 5.55
CA ARG A 112 2.87 -8.49 4.95
C ARG A 112 1.52 -8.15 4.36
N VAL A 113 1.21 -8.71 3.20
CA VAL A 113 -0.12 -8.60 2.59
C VAL A 113 -0.78 -9.97 2.63
N ARG A 114 -2.04 -10.01 3.07
CA ARG A 114 -2.87 -11.20 3.09
C ARG A 114 -4.15 -10.95 2.30
N TYR A 115 -4.64 -12.00 1.66
CA TYR A 115 -5.89 -11.99 0.94
C TYR A 115 -6.84 -13.02 1.52
N HIS A 116 -8.10 -12.65 1.62
CA HIS A 116 -9.21 -13.51 1.99
C HIS A 116 -10.19 -13.50 0.84
N ASP A 117 -10.45 -14.68 0.28
CA ASP A 117 -11.21 -14.81 -0.95
C ASP A 117 -12.71 -14.52 -0.71
N ASP A 118 -13.36 -15.14 0.30
CA ASP A 118 -14.79 -14.97 0.63
C ASP A 118 -15.08 -15.32 2.10
N GLU A 119 -16.34 -15.18 2.55
CA GLU A 119 -16.76 -15.34 3.94
C GLU A 119 -16.50 -16.73 4.55
N ASN A 120 -16.20 -17.73 3.73
CA ASN A 120 -15.91 -19.10 4.14
C ASN A 120 -14.40 -19.43 4.03
N ALA A 121 -13.57 -18.52 3.53
CA ALA A 121 -12.15 -18.73 3.30
C ALA A 121 -11.27 -18.31 4.50
N GLY A 122 -10.05 -18.87 4.56
CA GLY A 122 -8.99 -18.34 5.43
C GLY A 122 -8.21 -17.21 4.75
N PHE A 123 -7.46 -16.44 5.52
CA PHE A 123 -6.49 -15.49 4.95
C PHE A 123 -5.21 -16.22 4.51
N ARG A 124 -4.82 -16.06 3.24
CA ARG A 124 -3.54 -16.52 2.68
C ARG A 124 -2.57 -15.37 2.49
N VAL A 125 -1.27 -15.64 2.64
CA VAL A 125 -0.22 -14.64 2.41
C VAL A 125 -0.02 -14.45 0.91
N ILE A 126 0.07 -13.18 0.49
CA ILE A 126 0.29 -12.78 -0.91
C ILE A 126 1.46 -11.79 -1.05
N ALA A 127 2.21 -11.54 0.02
CA ALA A 127 3.39 -10.67 -0.01
C ALA A 127 4.43 -11.10 -1.08
N PRO A 128 4.71 -12.40 -1.32
CA PRO A 128 5.60 -12.83 -2.41
C PRO A 128 5.12 -12.50 -3.83
N PHE A 129 3.88 -12.02 -4.00
CA PHE A 129 3.36 -11.59 -5.31
C PHE A 129 3.47 -10.09 -5.52
N VAL A 130 3.88 -9.33 -4.50
CA VAL A 130 4.10 -7.89 -4.60
C VAL A 130 5.41 -7.64 -5.33
N ASP A 131 5.42 -6.70 -6.27
CA ASP A 131 6.63 -6.35 -7.04
C ASP A 131 7.80 -6.00 -6.11
N GLY A 132 8.89 -6.76 -6.20
CA GLY A 132 10.09 -6.57 -5.39
C GLY A 132 10.07 -7.25 -4.01
N CYS A 133 9.11 -8.16 -3.78
CA CYS A 133 9.03 -9.00 -2.60
C CYS A 133 9.03 -10.49 -2.98
N ASP A 134 9.85 -11.30 -2.30
CA ASP A 134 9.95 -12.75 -2.53
C ASP A 134 9.60 -13.60 -1.29
N GLU A 135 9.23 -12.94 -0.19
CA GLU A 135 9.04 -13.54 1.14
C GLU A 135 7.72 -13.09 1.77
N ASP A 136 7.28 -13.80 2.82
CA ASP A 136 6.06 -13.47 3.57
C ASP A 136 6.10 -12.09 4.25
N PHE A 137 7.31 -11.63 4.59
CA PHE A 137 7.56 -10.31 5.17
C PHE A 137 8.50 -9.55 4.24
N CYS A 138 8.06 -8.39 3.78
CA CYS A 138 8.80 -7.58 2.84
C CYS A 138 9.23 -6.25 3.50
N PRO A 139 10.42 -5.70 3.20
CA PRO A 139 10.83 -4.40 3.74
C PRO A 139 9.86 -3.29 3.34
N ILE A 140 9.52 -2.39 4.27
CA ILE A 140 8.57 -1.30 3.98
C ILE A 140 9.07 -0.38 2.87
N GLU A 141 10.39 -0.32 2.65
CA GLU A 141 11.02 0.44 1.58
C GLU A 141 10.57 -0.04 0.19
N VAL A 142 10.23 -1.33 0.03
CA VAL A 142 9.68 -1.85 -1.22
C VAL A 142 8.30 -1.24 -1.47
N LEU A 143 7.43 -1.28 -0.47
CA LEU A 143 6.10 -0.69 -0.57
C LEU A 143 6.16 0.83 -0.75
N GLN A 144 7.13 1.51 -0.14
CA GLN A 144 7.37 2.94 -0.35
C GLN A 144 7.75 3.22 -1.81
N LYS A 145 8.66 2.44 -2.41
CA LYS A 145 9.04 2.62 -3.83
C LYS A 145 7.84 2.45 -4.76
N ILE A 146 6.97 1.47 -4.48
CA ILE A 146 5.72 1.29 -5.22
C ILE A 146 4.81 2.51 -5.06
N ALA A 147 4.62 2.97 -3.81
CA ALA A 147 3.80 4.14 -3.52
C ALA A 147 4.33 5.39 -4.23
N ASP A 148 5.65 5.63 -4.20
CA ASP A 148 6.28 6.78 -4.84
C ASP A 148 6.15 6.73 -6.38
N LYS A 149 6.28 5.53 -6.97
CA LYS A 149 6.10 5.33 -8.42
C LYS A 149 4.72 5.74 -8.90
N PHE A 150 3.69 5.46 -8.10
CA PHE A 150 2.29 5.72 -8.45
C PHE A 150 1.68 6.89 -7.67
N ALA A 151 2.52 7.74 -7.08
CA ALA A 151 2.07 8.95 -6.41
C ALA A 151 1.55 9.96 -7.45
N PRO A 152 0.30 10.43 -7.35
CA PRO A 152 -0.21 11.45 -8.27
C PRO A 152 0.66 12.72 -8.19
N PRO A 153 1.26 13.18 -9.30
CA PRO A 153 2.10 14.37 -9.28
C PRO A 153 1.34 15.61 -8.80
N GLY A 154 1.81 16.24 -7.73
CA GLY A 154 1.12 17.38 -7.10
C GLY A 154 -0.15 17.01 -6.31
N GLY A 155 -0.42 15.73 -6.13
CA GLY A 155 -1.65 15.22 -5.53
C GLY A 155 -2.75 14.97 -6.57
N ILE A 156 -3.73 14.15 -6.21
CA ILE A 156 -4.76 13.68 -7.14
C ILE A 156 -5.61 14.82 -7.70
N GLU A 157 -5.88 15.85 -6.89
CA GLU A 157 -6.63 17.03 -7.33
C GLU A 157 -5.86 17.79 -8.40
N GLN A 158 -4.58 18.07 -8.19
CA GLN A 158 -3.77 18.77 -9.18
C GLN A 158 -3.65 17.95 -10.47
N LEU A 159 -3.40 16.64 -10.36
CA LEU A 159 -3.32 15.75 -11.52
C LEU A 159 -4.62 15.78 -12.34
N CYS A 160 -5.78 15.63 -11.69
CA CYS A 160 -7.08 15.63 -12.36
C CYS A 160 -7.48 16.99 -12.95
N LEU A 161 -6.86 18.09 -12.52
CA LEU A 161 -7.08 19.42 -13.08
C LEU A 161 -6.14 19.76 -14.25
N GLN A 162 -5.14 18.91 -14.55
CA GLN A 162 -4.23 19.15 -15.66
C GLN A 162 -4.97 19.12 -16.99
N ARG A 163 -4.77 20.17 -17.80
CA ARG A 163 -5.24 20.19 -19.18
C ARG A 163 -4.28 19.37 -20.03
N ILE A 164 -4.79 18.32 -20.68
CA ILE A 164 -4.03 17.62 -21.72
C ILE A 164 -3.80 18.63 -22.85
N PRO A 165 -2.55 18.93 -23.24
CA PRO A 165 -2.30 19.68 -24.46
C PRO A 165 -2.82 18.82 -25.61
N LEU A 166 -3.91 19.27 -26.25
CA LEU A 166 -4.44 18.65 -27.46
C LEU A 166 -3.53 18.94 -28.66
#